data_AF-A0A1I5LSS4-F1
#
_entry.id   AF-A0A1I5LSS4-F1
#
_cell.length_a   1.000
_cell.length_b   1.000
_cell.length_c   1.000
_cell.angle_alpha   90.00
_cell.angle_beta   90.00
_cell.angle_gamma   90.00
#
_symmetry.space_group_name_H-M   'P 1'
#
loop_
_entity.id
_entity.type
_entity.pdbx_description
1 polymer ?
#
loop_
_entity_poly.entity_id
_entity_poly.type
_entity_poly.pdbx_seq_one_letter_code
_entity_poly.pdbx_strand_id
1 'polypeptide(L)'
;MVARIRVLSPRPRPRFVAVPSPSPDSSSPSSSWSPSSGSSRPSPVSSWDVWPVGVEWDEFRSLHIARCQQCAESFASSSSAEADQWADTHHCDPEMVALLALVDTRRAA
;
A
#
# COMPACT_ATOMS: atom_id res chain seq x y z
N MET A 1 14.43 -5.64 16.20
CA MET A 1 13.89 -6.55 15.16
C MET A 1 12.48 -6.10 14.82
N VAL A 2 12.30 -5.42 13.69
CA VAL A 2 10.97 -5.12 13.16
C VAL A 2 10.75 -6.05 11.99
N ALA A 3 10.20 -7.23 12.26
CA ALA A 3 9.74 -8.14 11.22
C ALA A 3 8.48 -7.54 10.59
N ARG A 4 8.55 -7.20 9.30
CA ARG A 4 7.37 -6.83 8.53
C ARG A 4 6.76 -8.09 7.96
N ILE A 5 5.54 -8.40 8.39
CA ILE A 5 4.84 -9.63 8.00
C ILE A 5 3.38 -9.33 7.62
N ARG A 6 2.91 -10.07 6.59
CA ARG A 6 1.53 -10.55 6.28
C ARG A 6 0.65 -9.64 5.42
N VAL A 7 -0.24 -10.15 4.54
CA VAL A 7 -1.29 -11.16 4.81
C VAL A 7 -1.71 -11.97 3.56
N LEU A 8 -1.74 -13.31 3.69
CA LEU A 8 -2.55 -14.21 2.86
C LEU A 8 -4.03 -14.02 3.24
N SER A 9 -4.81 -13.33 2.42
CA SER A 9 -6.18 -12.92 2.75
C SER A 9 -7.20 -14.06 2.57
N PRO A 10 -8.00 -14.42 3.58
CA PRO A 10 -9.12 -15.34 3.42
C PRO A 10 -10.34 -14.63 2.79
N ARG A 11 -10.91 -15.28 1.78
CA ARG A 11 -12.03 -14.83 0.94
C ARG A 11 -13.28 -14.48 1.78
N PRO A 12 -13.85 -13.26 1.68
CA PRO A 12 -15.03 -12.88 2.46
C PRO A 12 -16.31 -13.48 1.86
N ARG A 13 -17.07 -14.22 2.68
CA ARG A 13 -18.43 -14.69 2.39
C ARG A 13 -19.41 -13.67 2.98
N PRO A 14 -20.36 -13.10 2.22
CA PRO A 14 -21.31 -12.14 2.77
C PRO A 14 -22.41 -12.88 3.54
N ARG A 15 -22.63 -12.53 4.81
CA ARG A 15 -23.87 -12.87 5.54
C ARG A 15 -24.68 -11.59 5.74
N PHE A 16 -25.84 -11.57 5.08
CA PHE A 16 -26.97 -10.66 5.31
C PHE A 16 -27.68 -11.00 6.63
N VAL A 17 -27.93 -10.01 7.51
CA VAL A 17 -29.02 -9.98 8.53
C VAL A 17 -29.24 -8.49 8.94
N ALA A 18 -30.26 -7.78 8.44
CA ALA A 18 -31.64 -7.53 8.94
C ALA A 18 -31.81 -6.25 9.81
N VAL A 19 -32.86 -5.47 9.49
CA VAL A 19 -33.30 -4.14 9.98
C VAL A 19 -34.52 -4.33 10.94
N PRO A 20 -35.19 -3.30 11.53
CA PRO A 20 -34.92 -2.46 12.72
C PRO A 20 -35.97 -2.62 13.87
N SER A 21 -35.87 -1.88 15.00
CA SER A 21 -37.03 -1.30 15.73
C SER A 21 -36.68 -0.41 16.96
N PRO A 22 -37.60 0.48 17.42
CA PRO A 22 -37.29 1.79 18.03
C PRO A 22 -37.78 2.01 19.48
N SER A 23 -37.48 3.22 20.04
CA SER A 23 -38.25 4.09 20.98
C SER A 23 -37.42 4.62 22.19
N PRO A 24 -37.87 5.65 22.94
CA PRO A 24 -37.28 6.99 22.90
C PRO A 24 -36.81 7.49 24.30
N ASP A 25 -35.94 8.50 24.37
CA ASP A 25 -36.09 9.52 25.42
C ASP A 25 -35.32 10.80 25.04
N SER A 26 -35.81 11.90 25.60
CA SER A 26 -35.70 13.26 25.12
C SER A 26 -34.42 13.93 25.58
N SER A 27 -33.82 14.78 24.74
CA SER A 27 -33.34 16.15 25.07
C SER A 27 -32.48 16.69 23.93
N SER A 28 -33.02 17.68 23.21
CA SER A 28 -32.24 18.57 22.33
C SER A 28 -31.38 19.51 23.19
N PRO A 29 -30.24 19.99 22.67
CA PRO A 29 -30.34 21.25 21.96
C PRO A 29 -29.59 21.28 20.63
N SER A 30 -30.08 22.19 19.79
CA SER A 30 -29.55 22.56 18.48
C SER A 30 -28.04 22.79 18.49
N SER A 31 -27.36 22.18 17.53
CA SER A 31 -26.07 22.64 17.03
C SER A 31 -26.02 22.28 15.55
N SER A 32 -26.41 23.25 14.74
CA SER A 32 -26.24 23.24 13.29
C SER A 32 -24.75 23.23 12.97
N TRP A 33 -24.19 22.05 12.72
CA TRP A 33 -22.96 21.92 11.95
C TRP A 33 -23.11 20.77 10.97
N SER A 34 -23.40 21.15 9.72
CA SER A 34 -23.07 20.32 8.57
C SER A 34 -21.58 20.46 8.30
N PRO A 35 -20.83 19.35 8.28
CA PRO A 35 -19.77 19.19 7.31
C PRO A 35 -20.26 18.22 6.25
N SER A 36 -20.63 18.76 5.09
CA SER A 36 -20.55 18.04 3.84
C SER A 36 -19.07 17.74 3.59
N SER A 37 -18.57 16.66 4.16
CA SER A 37 -17.22 16.17 3.87
C SER A 37 -17.38 14.85 3.16
N GLY A 38 -17.26 14.93 1.83
CA GLY A 38 -17.22 13.78 0.94
C GLY A 38 -16.29 12.74 1.54
N SER A 39 -16.85 11.57 1.83
CA SER A 39 -16.10 10.39 2.23
C SER A 39 -15.37 9.88 1.00
N SER A 40 -14.33 10.62 0.57
CA SER A 40 -13.26 10.09 -0.24
C SER A 40 -12.58 9.04 0.61
N ARG A 41 -13.10 7.81 0.56
CA ARG A 41 -12.41 6.64 1.10
C ARG A 41 -11.00 6.72 0.54
N PRO A 42 -9.94 6.82 1.36
CA PRO A 42 -8.60 6.65 0.84
C PRO A 42 -8.61 5.28 0.16
N SER A 43 -8.29 5.26 -1.13
CA SER A 43 -8.02 4.03 -1.85
C SER A 43 -7.08 3.20 -0.97
N PRO A 44 -7.30 1.88 -0.83
CA PRO A 44 -6.38 1.05 -0.05
C PRO A 44 -5.00 1.22 -0.68
N VAL A 45 -4.17 2.02 -0.03
CA VAL A 45 -2.77 2.20 -0.37
C VAL A 45 -2.21 0.80 -0.26
N SER A 46 -1.82 0.20 -1.38
CA SER A 46 -1.22 -1.11 -1.36
C SER A 46 -0.01 -0.98 -0.44
N SER A 47 0.28 -1.98 0.40
CA SER A 47 1.43 -1.91 1.31
C SER A 47 2.76 -1.61 0.57
N TRP A 48 2.77 -1.79 -0.74
CA TRP A 48 3.82 -1.47 -1.71
C TRP A 48 3.93 0.01 -2.07
N ASP A 49 2.85 0.80 -1.96
CA ASP A 49 2.85 2.23 -2.30
C ASP A 49 3.48 3.10 -1.19
N VAL A 50 3.68 2.53 0.01
CA VAL A 50 4.26 3.24 1.17
C VAL A 50 5.79 3.17 1.17
N TRP A 51 6.39 2.22 0.46
CA TRP A 51 7.83 1.99 0.46
C TRP A 51 8.39 1.99 -0.96
N PRO A 52 9.36 2.87 -1.28
CA PRO A 52 9.92 2.96 -2.62
C PRO A 52 10.64 1.67 -3.04
N VAL A 53 11.10 0.86 -2.08
CA VAL A 53 11.74 -0.44 -2.32
C VAL A 53 10.93 -1.54 -1.64
N GLY A 54 10.61 -2.59 -2.39
CA GLY A 54 9.94 -3.79 -1.88
C GLY A 54 10.76 -5.06 -2.19
N VAL A 55 10.66 -6.05 -1.30
CA VAL A 55 11.30 -7.37 -1.47
C VAL A 55 10.22 -8.43 -1.65
N GLU A 56 10.32 -9.21 -2.72
CA GLU A 56 9.43 -10.30 -3.08
C GLU A 56 10.21 -11.61 -3.15
N TRP A 57 9.54 -12.73 -2.87
CA TRP A 57 10.08 -14.06 -3.11
C TRP A 57 9.60 -14.58 -4.47
N ASP A 58 10.52 -14.88 -5.37
CA ASP A 58 10.24 -15.55 -6.64
C ASP A 58 10.30 -17.06 -6.44
N GLU A 59 9.14 -17.71 -6.38
CA GLU A 59 9.02 -19.16 -6.20
C GLU A 59 9.61 -19.96 -7.38
N PHE A 60 9.53 -19.44 -8.61
CA PHE A 60 10.01 -20.15 -9.79
C PHE A 60 11.53 -20.20 -9.84
N ARG A 61 12.18 -19.12 -9.42
CA ARG A 61 13.66 -19.01 -9.39
C ARG A 61 14.25 -19.37 -8.03
N SER A 62 13.43 -19.47 -6.99
CA SER A 62 13.86 -19.63 -5.60
C SER A 62 14.85 -18.52 -5.19
N LEU A 63 14.51 -17.27 -5.50
CA LEU A 63 15.32 -16.08 -5.17
C LEU A 63 14.47 -15.00 -4.49
N HIS A 64 15.10 -14.26 -3.59
CA HIS A 64 14.59 -12.99 -3.08
C HIS A 64 14.91 -11.90 -4.11
N ILE A 65 13.89 -11.21 -4.59
CA ILE A 65 13.98 -10.11 -5.53
C ILE A 65 13.61 -8.82 -4.80
N ALA A 66 14.58 -7.93 -4.65
CA ALA A 66 14.34 -6.58 -4.21
C ALA A 66 14.15 -5.67 -5.42
N ARG A 67 13.16 -4.77 -5.39
CA ARG A 67 12.83 -3.87 -6.48
C ARG A 67 12.52 -2.48 -5.98
N CYS A 68 13.14 -1.49 -6.60
CA CYS A 68 12.82 -0.08 -6.39
C CYS A 68 11.78 0.37 -7.42
N GLN A 69 10.66 0.91 -6.96
CA GLN A 69 9.58 1.42 -7.79
C GLN A 69 9.86 2.80 -8.37
N GLN A 70 10.83 3.55 -7.80
CA GLN A 70 11.19 4.89 -8.26
C GLN A 70 12.17 4.88 -9.42
N CYS A 71 13.23 4.07 -9.34
CA CYS A 71 14.25 3.96 -10.38
C CYS A 71 14.13 2.69 -11.24
N ALA A 72 13.20 1.80 -10.93
CA ALA A 72 13.03 0.49 -11.55
C ALA A 72 14.24 -0.46 -11.42
N GLU A 73 15.21 -0.16 -10.55
CA GLU A 73 16.33 -1.05 -10.27
C GLU A 73 15.88 -2.30 -9.50
N SER A 74 16.50 -3.44 -9.80
CA SER A 74 16.19 -4.71 -9.17
C SER A 74 17.46 -5.46 -8.79
N PHE A 75 17.42 -6.13 -7.64
CA PHE A 75 18.46 -7.01 -7.14
C PHE A 75 17.87 -8.39 -6.85
N ALA A 76 18.61 -9.46 -7.13
CA ALA A 76 18.16 -10.83 -6.88
C ALA A 76 19.26 -11.61 -6.14
N SER A 77 18.89 -12.27 -5.04
CA SER A 77 19.77 -13.15 -4.27
C SER A 77 19.02 -14.35 -3.71
N SER A 78 19.71 -15.47 -3.50
CA SER A 78 19.16 -16.60 -2.76
C SER A 78 19.02 -16.28 -1.26
N SER A 79 19.75 -15.29 -0.76
CA SER A 79 19.72 -14.84 0.63
C SER A 79 18.70 -13.72 0.85
N SER A 80 17.79 -13.91 1.80
CA SER A 80 16.86 -12.85 2.21
C SER A 80 17.60 -11.65 2.79
N ALA A 81 18.64 -11.90 3.59
CA ALA A 81 19.40 -10.85 4.27
C ALA A 81 20.16 -9.95 3.29
N GLU A 82 20.64 -10.50 2.16
CA GLU A 82 21.30 -9.68 1.13
C GLU A 82 20.29 -8.81 0.37
N ALA A 83 19.11 -9.34 0.08
CA ALA A 83 18.03 -8.57 -0.56
C ALA A 83 17.52 -7.45 0.36
N ASP A 84 17.36 -7.73 1.66
CA ASP A 84 17.00 -6.74 2.68
C ASP A 84 18.10 -5.68 2.83
N GLN A 85 19.37 -6.09 2.89
CA GLN A 85 20.50 -5.16 2.99
C GLN A 85 20.60 -4.25 1.77
N TRP A 86 20.36 -4.79 0.56
CA TRP A 86 20.25 -3.98 -0.65
C TRP A 86 19.12 -2.96 -0.50
N ALA A 87 17.93 -3.39 -0.05
CA ALA A 87 16.80 -2.48 0.13
C ALA A 87 17.09 -1.34 1.13
N ASP A 88 17.84 -1.62 2.21
CA ASP A 88 18.22 -0.64 3.23
C ASP A 88 19.30 0.35 2.76
N THR A 89 20.18 -0.07 1.83
CA THR A 89 21.31 0.75 1.34
C THR A 89 21.05 1.39 -0.01
N HIS A 90 20.04 0.93 -0.74
CA HIS A 90 19.70 1.44 -2.06
C HIS A 90 19.20 2.88 -1.95
N HIS A 91 19.89 3.77 -2.67
CA HIS A 91 19.48 5.15 -2.83
C HIS A 91 19.36 5.44 -4.32
N CYS A 92 18.24 6.03 -4.73
CA CYS A 92 18.04 6.36 -6.13
C CYS A 92 18.89 7.57 -6.53
N ASP A 93 19.33 7.59 -7.78
CA ASP A 93 19.81 8.80 -8.42
C ASP A 93 18.61 9.74 -8.69
N PRO A 94 18.61 10.98 -8.16
CA PRO A 94 17.50 11.91 -8.34
C PRO A 94 17.24 12.29 -9.80
N GLU A 95 18.27 12.35 -10.65
CA GLU A 95 18.09 12.70 -12.07
C GLU A 95 17.41 11.55 -12.82
N MET A 96 17.81 10.30 -12.54
CA MET A 96 17.19 9.12 -13.13
C MET A 96 15.70 9.01 -12.76
N VAL A 97 15.36 9.24 -11.50
CA VAL A 97 13.96 9.22 -11.03
C VAL A 97 13.14 10.31 -11.70
N ALA A 98 13.69 11.52 -11.85
CA ALA A 98 13.00 12.62 -12.53
C ALA A 98 12.70 12.29 -13.99
N LEU A 99 13.66 11.67 -14.70
CA LEU A 99 13.48 11.26 -16.09
C LEU A 99 12.41 10.17 -16.24
N LEU A 100 12.38 9.19 -15.32
CA LEU A 100 11.37 8.13 -15.33
C LEU A 100 9.96 8.69 -15.07
N ALA A 101 9.80 9.60 -14.10
CA ALA A 101 8.53 10.25 -13.82
C ALA A 101 7.97 11.03 -15.05
N LEU A 102 8.85 11.66 -15.84
CA LEU A 102 8.47 12.34 -17.09
C LEU A 102 8.05 11.38 -18.21
N VAL A 103 8.53 10.13 -18.18
CA VAL A 103 8.09 9.10 -19.13
C VAL A 103 6.73 8.53 -18.72
N ASP A 104 6.54 8.26 -17.42
CA ASP A 104 5.29 7.67 -16.92
C ASP A 104 4.10 8.63 -17.08
N THR A 105 4.29 9.92 -16.80
CA THR A 105 3.26 10.95 -17.02
C THR A 105 2.83 11.08 -18.49
N ARG A 106 3.75 10.92 -19.45
CA ARG A 106 3.42 10.94 -20.88
C ARG A 106 2.67 9.70 -21.36
N ARG A 107 2.83 8.55 -20.70
CA ARG A 107 2.09 7.32 -21.04
C ARG A 107 0.67 7.28 -20.48
N ALA A 108 0.38 8.09 -19.46
CA ALA A 108 -0.91 8.12 -18.79
C ALA A 108 -1.94 9.10 -19.41
N ALA A 109 -1.55 9.87 -20.44
CA ALA A 109 -2.38 10.86 -21.14
C ALA A 109 -2.84 10.33 -22.51
#